data_AF-A0A1S9CG44-F1
#
_entry.id   AF-A0A1S9CG44-F1
#
_cell.length_a   1.000
_cell.length_b   1.000
_cell.length_c   1.000
_cell.angle_alpha   90.00
_cell.angle_beta   90.00
_cell.angle_gamma   90.00
#
_symmetry.space_group_name_H-M   'P 1'
#
loop_
_entity.id
_entity.type
_entity.pdbx_description
1 polymer ?
#
loop_
_entity_poly.entity_id
_entity_poly.type
_entity_poly.pdbx_seq_one_letter_code
_entity_poly.pdbx_strand_id
1 'polypeptide(L)'
;MLEKVADSIKHGYKEASSYAHKKLDESKRLTYIAMRNAELKKLYSELGELYYKEVKFNEPMLNAKKIITKIENTKRHWEDKLNSEAVESDEYSQEVKYTTINKNKPNFKFCQECNVGNSINATQCEHCGARL
;
A
#
# COMPACT_ATOMS: atom_id res chain seq x y z
N MET A 1 24.47 23.36 12.29
CA MET A 1 24.23 22.22 13.20
C MET A 1 22.74 21.93 13.34
N LEU A 2 21.88 22.94 13.51
CA LEU A 2 20.41 22.81 13.55
C LEU A 2 19.77 22.28 12.25
N GLU A 3 20.28 22.64 11.07
CA GLU A 3 19.70 22.25 9.78
C GLU A 3 19.74 20.73 9.54
N LYS A 4 20.84 20.05 9.91
CA LYS A 4 20.99 18.60 9.73
C LYS A 4 20.05 17.76 10.60
N VAL A 5 19.71 18.28 11.79
CA VAL A 5 18.73 17.67 12.69
C VAL A 5 17.33 17.89 12.14
N ALA A 6 17.02 19.09 11.64
CA ALA A 6 15.76 19.39 10.98
C ALA A 6 15.53 18.52 9.73
N ASP A 7 16.57 18.25 8.94
CA ASP A 7 16.48 17.38 7.76
C ASP A 7 16.30 15.90 8.11
N SER A 8 16.96 15.40 9.17
CA SER A 8 16.76 14.02 9.64
C SER A 8 15.36 13.80 10.21
N ILE A 9 14.81 14.79 10.93
CA ILE A 9 13.42 14.76 11.42
C ILE A 9 12.44 14.81 10.24
N LYS A 10 12.68 15.67 9.25
CA LYS A 10 11.87 15.71 8.02
C LYS A 10 11.91 14.40 7.24
N HIS A 11 13.06 13.74 7.17
CA HIS A 11 13.19 12.45 6.49
C HIS A 11 12.45 11.33 7.22
N GLY A 12 12.64 11.20 8.54
CA GLY A 12 11.91 10.20 9.34
C GLY A 12 10.40 10.40 9.29
N TYR A 13 9.93 11.66 9.25
CA TYR A 13 8.51 11.98 9.09
C TYR A 13 7.99 11.59 7.70
N LYS A 14 8.77 11.82 6.64
CA LYS A 14 8.41 11.41 5.27
C LYS A 14 8.33 9.90 5.12
N GLU A 15 9.27 9.16 5.70
CA GLU A 15 9.28 7.69 5.63
C GLU A 15 8.11 7.09 6.42
N ALA A 16 7.88 7.53 7.66
CA ALA A 16 6.74 7.12 8.46
C ALA A 16 5.40 7.47 7.80
N SER A 17 5.31 8.66 7.21
CA SER A 17 4.14 9.11 6.44
C SER A 17 3.91 8.21 5.22
N SER A 18 4.93 7.96 4.39
CA SER A 18 4.82 7.09 3.22
C SER A 18 4.42 5.65 3.57
N TYR A 19 4.91 5.12 4.69
CA TYR A 19 4.55 3.78 5.17
C TYR A 19 3.11 3.73 5.70
N ALA A 20 2.68 4.77 6.42
CA ALA A 20 1.31 4.92 6.87
C ALA A 20 0.33 5.06 5.68
N HIS A 21 0.69 5.84 4.65
CA HIS A 21 -0.10 5.96 3.42
C HIS A 21 -0.21 4.61 2.69
N LYS A 22 0.90 3.90 2.49
CA LYS A 22 0.88 2.55 1.87
C LYS A 22 0.02 1.55 2.65
N LYS A 23 0.09 1.54 3.98
CA LYS A 23 -0.77 0.66 4.81
C LYS A 23 -2.24 1.05 4.78
N LEU A 24 -2.55 2.34 4.76
CA LEU A 24 -3.92 2.83 4.63
C LEU A 24 -4.52 2.41 3.28
N ASP A 25 -3.73 2.49 2.21
CA ASP A 25 -4.19 2.11 0.88
C ASP A 25 -4.39 0.60 0.75
N GLU A 26 -3.52 -0.23 1.32
CA GLU A 26 -3.73 -1.69 1.36
C GLU A 26 -4.95 -2.07 2.22
N SER A 27 -5.17 -1.41 3.36
CA SER A 27 -6.36 -1.66 4.19
C SER A 27 -7.66 -1.28 3.48
N LYS A 28 -7.66 -0.19 2.70
CA LYS A 28 -8.81 0.19 1.86
C LYS A 28 -9.05 -0.87 0.80
N ARG A 29 -8.00 -1.31 0.10
CA ARG A 29 -8.07 -2.35 -0.93
C ARG A 29 -8.67 -3.64 -0.39
N LEU A 30 -8.18 -4.12 0.76
CA LEU A 30 -8.70 -5.32 1.42
C LEU A 30 -10.19 -5.17 1.83
N THR A 31 -10.57 -3.99 2.33
CA THR A 31 -11.98 -3.69 2.66
C THR A 31 -12.86 -3.75 1.43
N TYR A 32 -12.43 -3.16 0.31
CA TYR A 32 -13.14 -3.22 -0.95
C TYR A 32 -13.29 -4.66 -1.47
N ILE A 33 -12.23 -5.48 -1.42
CA ILE A 33 -12.28 -6.89 -1.79
C ILE A 33 -13.30 -7.64 -0.92
N ALA A 34 -13.27 -7.41 0.40
CA ALA A 34 -14.19 -8.06 1.33
C ALA A 34 -15.66 -7.71 1.05
N MET A 35 -15.96 -6.43 0.82
CA MET A 35 -17.32 -5.98 0.47
C MET A 35 -17.82 -6.61 -0.83
N ARG A 36 -16.96 -6.69 -1.85
CA ARG A 36 -17.32 -7.29 -3.15
C ARG A 36 -17.53 -8.80 -3.06
N ASN A 37 -16.69 -9.51 -2.31
CA ASN A 37 -16.88 -10.92 -2.05
C ASN A 37 -18.21 -11.18 -1.33
N ALA A 38 -18.60 -10.31 -0.41
CA ALA A 38 -19.91 -10.39 0.25
C ALA A 38 -21.07 -10.17 -0.75
N GLU A 39 -20.96 -9.19 -1.64
CA GLU A 39 -21.96 -8.92 -2.68
C GLU A 39 -22.10 -10.08 -3.67
N LEU A 40 -20.98 -10.61 -4.18
CA LEU A 40 -20.99 -11.78 -5.06
C LEU A 40 -21.57 -13.01 -4.37
N LYS A 41 -21.18 -13.26 -3.10
CA LYS A 41 -21.73 -14.37 -2.32
C LYS A 41 -23.25 -14.26 -2.18
N LYS A 42 -23.77 -13.05 -1.96
CA LYS A 42 -25.22 -12.81 -1.90
C LYS A 42 -25.88 -13.13 -3.24
N LEU A 43 -25.36 -12.63 -4.36
CA LEU A 43 -25.91 -12.88 -5.69
C LEU A 43 -25.88 -14.37 -6.06
N TYR A 44 -24.80 -15.08 -5.75
CA TYR A 44 -24.72 -16.53 -5.96
C TYR A 44 -25.68 -17.30 -5.05
N SER A 45 -25.89 -16.84 -3.82
CA SER A 45 -26.87 -17.46 -2.91
C SER A 45 -28.29 -17.28 -3.44
N GLU A 46 -28.66 -16.07 -3.89
CA GLU A 46 -29.96 -15.80 -4.52
C GLU A 46 -30.18 -16.66 -5.77
N LEU A 47 -29.15 -16.83 -6.61
CA LEU A 47 -29.22 -17.72 -7.78
C LEU A 47 -29.39 -19.19 -7.38
N GLY A 48 -28.68 -19.62 -6.34
CA GLY A 48 -28.78 -20.97 -5.78
C GLY A 48 -30.16 -21.27 -5.19
N GLU A 49 -30.79 -20.29 -4.53
CA GLU A 49 -32.17 -20.41 -4.05
C GLU A 49 -33.18 -20.57 -5.20
N LEU A 50 -33.03 -19.78 -6.26
CA LEU A 50 -33.88 -19.94 -7.45
C LEU A 50 -33.72 -21.33 -8.06
N TYR A 51 -32.48 -21.81 -8.15
CA TYR A 51 -32.19 -23.14 -8.71
C TYR A 51 -32.77 -24.25 -7.82
N TYR A 52 -32.63 -24.12 -6.50
CA TYR A 52 -33.23 -25.04 -5.55
C TYR A 52 -34.75 -25.09 -5.71
N LYS A 53 -35.40 -23.93 -5.87
CA LYS A 53 -36.86 -23.86 -6.05
C LYS A 53 -37.32 -24.50 -7.35
N GLU A 54 -36.57 -24.31 -8.43
CA GLU A 54 -36.84 -25.01 -9.70
C GLU A 54 -36.72 -26.52 -9.54
N VAL A 55 -35.62 -27.01 -8.98
CA VAL A 55 -35.39 -28.45 -8.84
C VAL A 55 -36.35 -29.10 -7.84
N LYS A 56 -36.66 -28.43 -6.73
CA LYS A 56 -37.43 -29.03 -5.63
C LYS A 56 -38.93 -28.85 -5.76
N PHE A 57 -39.36 -27.69 -6.27
CA PHE A 57 -40.77 -27.30 -6.32
C PHE A 57 -41.28 -27.07 -7.74
N ASN A 58 -40.43 -27.27 -8.77
CA ASN A 58 -40.75 -27.02 -10.18
C ASN A 58 -41.19 -25.57 -10.44
N GLU A 59 -40.71 -24.63 -9.60
CA GLU A 59 -40.94 -23.20 -9.78
C GLU A 59 -39.99 -22.63 -10.83
N PRO A 60 -40.47 -21.84 -11.79
CA PRO A 60 -39.60 -21.25 -12.80
C PRO A 60 -38.56 -20.32 -12.16
N MET A 61 -37.31 -20.35 -12.66
CA MET A 61 -36.23 -19.44 -12.24
C MET A 61 -36.43 -17.99 -12.72
N LEU A 62 -37.53 -17.37 -12.32
CA LEU A 62 -37.82 -15.98 -12.60
C LEU A 62 -36.68 -15.11 -12.05
N ASN A 63 -36.20 -14.18 -12.86
CA ASN A 63 -35.08 -13.27 -12.57
C ASN A 63 -33.66 -13.87 -12.59
N ALA A 64 -33.47 -15.16 -12.90
CA ALA A 64 -32.12 -15.74 -12.97
C ALA A 64 -31.21 -15.01 -13.96
N LYS A 65 -31.73 -14.66 -15.15
CA LYS A 65 -30.99 -13.86 -16.14
C LYS A 65 -30.51 -12.53 -15.57
N LYS A 66 -31.36 -11.83 -14.80
CA LYS A 66 -31.02 -10.55 -14.16
C LYS A 66 -29.91 -10.73 -13.12
N ILE A 67 -29.96 -11.80 -12.33
CA ILE A 67 -28.94 -12.11 -11.32
C ILE A 67 -27.61 -12.48 -12.00
N ILE A 68 -27.65 -13.29 -13.06
CA ILE A 68 -26.46 -13.65 -13.84
C ILE A 68 -25.79 -12.40 -14.43
N THR A 69 -26.56 -11.50 -15.05
CA THR A 69 -26.03 -10.24 -15.57
C THR A 69 -25.43 -9.37 -14.45
N LYS A 70 -26.05 -9.33 -13.27
CA LYS A 70 -25.46 -8.62 -12.11
C LYS A 70 -24.13 -9.23 -11.70
N ILE A 71 -24.02 -10.56 -11.63
CA ILE A 71 -22.76 -11.26 -11.30
C ILE A 71 -21.68 -10.89 -12.32
N GLU A 72 -21.98 -10.96 -13.60
CA GLU A 72 -21.03 -10.62 -14.67
C GLU A 72 -20.58 -9.15 -14.61
N ASN A 73 -21.52 -8.23 -14.41
CA ASN A 73 -21.21 -6.82 -14.26
C ASN A 73 -20.34 -6.54 -13.02
N THR A 74 -20.65 -7.18 -11.89
CA THR A 74 -19.84 -7.04 -10.66
C THR A 74 -18.43 -7.59 -10.86
N LYS A 75 -18.25 -8.68 -11.62
CA LYS A 75 -16.91 -9.21 -11.98
C LYS A 75 -16.15 -8.27 -12.89
N ARG A 76 -16.76 -7.82 -13.99
CA ARG A 76 -16.12 -6.95 -14.98
C ARG A 76 -15.70 -5.61 -14.39
N HIS A 77 -16.60 -4.97 -13.62
CA HIS A 77 -16.28 -3.73 -12.92
C HIS A 77 -15.08 -3.89 -11.97
N TRP A 78 -14.83 -5.10 -11.48
CA TRP A 78 -13.67 -5.35 -10.64
C TRP A 78 -12.37 -5.58 -11.43
N GLU A 79 -12.43 -6.34 -12.52
CA GLU A 79 -11.30 -6.47 -13.44
C GLU A 79 -10.83 -5.10 -13.93
N ASP A 80 -11.77 -4.22 -14.31
CA ASP A 80 -11.46 -2.86 -14.77
C ASP A 80 -10.78 -2.01 -13.67
N LYS A 81 -11.26 -2.10 -12.42
CA LYS A 81 -10.73 -1.28 -11.31
C LYS A 81 -9.38 -1.81 -10.79
N LEU A 82 -9.15 -3.12 -10.79
CA LEU A 82 -7.82 -3.69 -10.52
C LEU A 82 -6.80 -3.23 -11.56
N ASN A 83 -7.21 -3.18 -12.83
CA ASN A 83 -6.35 -2.73 -13.91
C ASN A 83 -6.06 -1.23 -13.83
N SER A 84 -7.02 -0.40 -13.40
CA SER A 84 -6.77 1.04 -13.20
C SER A 84 -5.84 1.32 -12.02
N GLU A 85 -5.98 0.60 -10.91
CA GLU A 85 -5.11 0.76 -9.73
C GLU A 85 -3.64 0.33 -10.02
N ALA A 86 -3.44 -0.63 -10.92
CA ALA A 86 -2.09 -1.01 -11.38
C ALA A 86 -1.40 0.11 -12.19
N VAL A 87 -2.16 0.86 -12.99
CA VAL A 87 -1.64 1.97 -13.81
C VAL A 87 -1.24 3.17 -12.94
N GLU A 88 -2.02 3.50 -11.90
CA GLU A 88 -1.71 4.60 -10.98
C GLU A 88 -0.44 4.34 -10.13
N SER A 89 -0.14 3.07 -9.82
CA SER A 89 1.08 2.69 -9.08
C SER A 89 2.37 2.92 -9.88
N ASP A 90 2.32 2.82 -11.20
CA ASP A 90 3.48 3.04 -12.08
C ASP A 90 3.79 4.54 -12.25
N GLU A 91 2.76 5.40 -12.33
CA GLU A 91 2.96 6.86 -12.40
C GLU A 91 3.61 7.42 -11.13
N TYR A 92 3.20 6.97 -9.94
CA TYR A 92 3.79 7.43 -8.67
C TYR A 92 5.24 6.96 -8.49
N SER A 93 5.60 5.81 -9.07
CA SER A 93 6.96 5.27 -9.03
C SER A 93 7.93 6.03 -9.94
N GLN A 94 7.41 6.70 -10.97
CA GLN A 94 8.24 7.45 -11.95
C GLN A 94 8.67 8.84 -11.46
N GLU A 95 7.98 9.44 -10.49
CA GLU A 95 8.33 10.76 -9.95
C GLU A 95 9.50 10.74 -8.94
N VAL A 96 9.90 9.57 -8.43
CA VAL A 96 11.10 9.45 -7.56
C VAL A 96 12.36 9.26 -8.41
N LYS A 97 12.61 10.16 -9.37
CA LYS A 97 13.95 10.31 -9.95
C LYS A 97 14.83 11.03 -8.94
N TYR A 98 15.52 10.24 -8.11
CA TYR A 98 16.55 10.69 -7.18
C TYR A 98 17.47 11.70 -7.86
N THR A 99 17.63 12.87 -7.25
CA THR A 99 18.71 13.78 -7.58
C THR A 99 20.03 13.05 -7.37
N THR A 100 20.83 12.99 -8.42
CA THR A 100 22.12 12.29 -8.52
C THR A 100 23.01 12.67 -7.35
N ILE A 101 23.31 11.69 -6.49
CA ILE A 101 24.21 11.84 -5.35
C ILE A 101 25.62 12.16 -5.87
N ASN A 102 26.08 13.34 -5.52
CA ASN A 102 27.38 13.91 -5.82
C ASN A 102 28.52 12.99 -5.33
N LYS A 103 29.52 12.72 -6.17
CA LYS A 103 30.60 11.72 -5.96
C LYS A 103 31.68 12.11 -4.94
N ASN A 104 31.46 13.12 -4.10
CA ASN A 104 32.38 13.48 -3.02
C ASN A 104 31.86 12.90 -1.69
N LYS A 105 32.03 11.58 -1.48
CA LYS A 105 31.73 10.95 -0.19
C LYS A 105 32.69 11.51 0.86
N PRO A 106 32.22 12.23 1.89
CA PRO A 106 33.07 12.57 3.03
C PRO A 106 33.16 11.34 3.94
N ASN A 107 34.38 10.90 4.25
CA ASN A 107 34.61 9.75 5.13
C ASN A 107 34.38 10.17 6.59
N PHE A 108 33.37 9.58 7.24
CA PHE A 108 33.05 9.81 8.66
C PHE A 108 33.17 8.51 9.46
N LYS A 109 33.49 8.62 10.76
CA LYS A 109 33.39 7.53 11.75
C LYS A 109 32.09 7.67 12.53
N PHE A 110 31.34 6.59 12.69
CA PHE A 110 30.12 6.59 13.49
C PHE A 110 30.40 6.20 14.93
N CYS A 111 29.87 6.97 15.89
CA CYS A 111 29.94 6.62 17.30
C CYS A 111 29.06 5.42 17.61
N GLN A 112 29.57 4.40 18.31
CA GLN A 112 28.77 3.21 18.62
C GLN A 112 27.67 3.47 19.67
N GLU A 113 27.80 4.52 20.48
CA GLU A 113 26.83 4.85 21.54
C GLU A 113 25.63 5.67 21.03
N CYS A 114 25.86 6.63 20.14
CA CYS A 114 24.81 7.56 19.67
C CYS A 114 24.61 7.56 18.15
N ASN A 115 25.39 6.76 17.42
CA ASN A 115 25.36 6.61 15.96
C ASN A 115 25.53 7.91 15.17
N VAL A 116 26.14 8.93 15.79
CA VAL A 116 26.46 10.21 15.16
C VAL A 116 27.73 10.06 14.32
N GLY A 117 27.73 10.63 13.11
CA GLY A 117 28.90 10.70 12.24
C GLY A 117 29.86 11.80 12.70
N ASN A 118 31.12 11.43 12.92
CA ASN A 118 32.21 12.29 13.37
C ASN A 118 33.31 12.33 12.31
N SER A 119 34.17 13.34 12.37
CA SER A 119 35.37 13.43 11.51
C SER A 119 36.21 12.15 11.62
N ILE A 120 36.85 11.71 10.52
CA ILE A 120 37.71 10.52 10.54
C ILE A 120 38.89 10.63 11.53
N ASN A 121 39.31 11.87 11.80
CA ASN A 121 40.39 12.18 12.74
C ASN A 121 39.90 12.40 14.18
N ALA A 122 38.59 12.37 14.43
CA ALA A 122 38.05 12.52 15.77
C ALA A 122 38.37 11.29 16.62
N THR A 123 38.94 11.51 17.81
CA THR A 123 39.23 10.48 18.82
C THR A 123 38.08 10.31 19.81
N GLN A 124 37.18 11.29 19.89
CA GLN A 124 36.00 11.31 20.75
C GLN A 124 34.79 11.84 19.98
N CYS A 125 33.61 11.37 20.33
CA CYS A 125 32.36 11.80 19.74
C CYS A 125 32.03 13.22 20.19
N GLU A 126 31.81 14.12 19.24
CA GLU A 126 31.44 15.51 19.52
C GLU A 126 30.09 15.62 20.25
N HIS A 127 29.23 14.60 20.14
CA HIS A 127 27.90 14.60 20.73
C HIS A 127 27.85 14.02 22.15
N CYS A 128 28.55 12.91 22.42
CA CYS A 128 28.44 12.21 23.71
C CYS A 128 29.78 12.02 24.45
N GLY A 129 30.89 12.48 23.88
CA GLY A 129 32.22 12.34 24.47
C GLY A 129 32.79 10.92 24.47
N ALA A 130 32.02 9.92 24.00
CA ALA A 130 32.48 8.54 23.89
C ALA A 130 33.66 8.41 22.92
N ARG A 131 34.59 7.50 23.19
CA ARG A 131 35.74 7.24 22.30
C ARG A 131 35.26 6.63 20.97
N LEU A 132 35.83 7.10 19.86
CA LEU A 132 35.50 6.69 18.48
C LEU A 132 36.49 5.70 17.89
#